data_AF-A0A2D6XH24-F1
#
_entry.id   AF-A0A2D6XH24-F1
#
_cell.length_a   1.000
_cell.length_b   1.000
_cell.length_c   1.000
_cell.angle_alpha   90.00
_cell.angle_beta   90.00
_cell.angle_gamma   90.00
#
_symmetry.space_group_name_H-M   'P 1'
#
loop_
_entity.id
_entity.type
_entity.pdbx_description
1 polymer ?
#
loop_
_entity_poly.entity_id
_entity_poly.type
_entity_poly.pdbx_seq_one_letter_code
_entity_poly.pdbx_strand_id
1 'polypeptide(L)'
;MPDFTDIFGEDFEGILEQLDNLTPEQEILLLAVIEKATLQAEMLEIQIQTELISMINNGMTRQGAEMAIKVDLKKGGKLHSQLTNYIKSAIVEGVNQSSRLGQYEEYDLDRGTFKWVTVAGHRICEDCEKRAGDIGTFEYHASTPGKGLPGAGWSICKQYCYCVLDPTGDISTNVNVPTESGIRERGA
;
A
#
# COMPACT_ATOMS: atom_id res chain seq x y z
N MET A 1 14.99 -6.12 -23.34
CA MET A 1 14.61 -5.92 -21.92
C MET A 1 15.18 -7.07 -21.12
N PRO A 2 15.65 -6.86 -19.88
CA PRO A 2 15.96 -7.97 -18.99
C PRO A 2 14.72 -8.86 -18.84
N ASP A 3 14.92 -10.18 -18.84
CA ASP A 3 13.86 -11.14 -18.60
C ASP A 3 13.41 -11.01 -17.13
N PHE A 4 12.18 -10.55 -16.92
CA PHE A 4 11.65 -10.32 -15.57
C PHE A 4 11.45 -11.63 -14.80
N THR A 5 11.38 -12.77 -15.50
CA THR A 5 11.28 -14.10 -14.90
C THR A 5 12.55 -14.48 -14.14
N ASP A 6 13.72 -14.01 -14.60
CA ASP A 6 15.00 -14.19 -13.89
C ASP A 6 15.06 -13.41 -12.55
N ILE A 7 14.26 -12.36 -12.41
CA ILE A 7 14.26 -11.46 -11.26
C ILE A 7 13.16 -11.84 -10.26
N PHE A 8 11.97 -12.19 -10.74
CA PHE A 8 10.81 -12.47 -9.92
C PHE A 8 10.55 -13.98 -9.71
N GLY A 9 11.15 -14.83 -10.53
CA GLY A 9 10.98 -16.29 -10.50
C GLY A 9 9.79 -16.78 -11.33
N GLU A 10 9.77 -18.10 -11.59
CA GLU A 10 8.75 -18.77 -12.40
C GLU A 10 7.33 -18.61 -11.82
N ASP A 11 7.20 -18.43 -10.50
CA ASP A 11 5.91 -18.20 -9.82
C ASP A 11 5.18 -16.93 -10.32
N PHE A 12 5.88 -16.02 -10.98
CA PHE A 12 5.33 -14.80 -11.54
C PHE A 12 5.06 -14.87 -13.04
N GLU A 13 5.39 -15.97 -13.73
CA GLU A 13 5.30 -16.09 -15.20
C GLU A 13 3.88 -15.74 -15.71
N GLY A 14 2.83 -16.29 -15.08
CA GLY A 14 1.45 -15.98 -15.45
C GLY A 14 1.01 -14.52 -15.18
N ILE A 15 1.66 -13.83 -14.24
CA ILE A 15 1.45 -12.38 -14.01
C ILE A 15 2.22 -11.58 -15.07
N LEU A 16 3.44 -12.02 -15.40
CA LEU A 16 4.30 -11.39 -16.40
C LEU A 16 3.69 -11.49 -17.81
N GLU A 17 3.07 -12.62 -18.16
CA GLU A 17 2.32 -12.78 -19.42
C GLU A 17 1.10 -11.86 -19.53
N GLN A 18 0.50 -11.47 -18.40
CA GLN A 18 -0.62 -10.55 -18.36
C GLN A 18 -0.20 -9.08 -18.50
N LEU A 19 1.09 -8.76 -18.31
CA LEU A 19 1.59 -7.40 -18.47
C LEU A 19 1.35 -6.85 -19.88
N ASP A 20 1.42 -7.72 -20.89
CA ASP A 20 1.18 -7.34 -22.29
C ASP A 20 -0.31 -7.09 -22.60
N ASN A 21 -1.21 -7.47 -21.69
CA ASN A 21 -2.67 -7.36 -21.85
C ASN A 21 -3.29 -6.31 -20.91
N LEU A 22 -2.48 -5.47 -20.26
CA LEU A 22 -2.98 -4.42 -19.38
C LEU A 22 -3.76 -3.37 -20.17
N THR A 23 -4.84 -2.86 -19.58
CA THR A 23 -5.47 -1.64 -20.08
C THR A 23 -4.54 -0.43 -19.87
N PRO A 24 -4.70 0.67 -20.63
CA PRO A 24 -3.90 1.88 -20.43
C PRO A 24 -3.95 2.39 -18.98
N GLU A 25 -5.11 2.29 -18.32
CA GLU A 25 -5.29 2.70 -16.93
C GLU A 25 -4.52 1.80 -15.96
N GLN A 26 -4.52 0.49 -16.19
CA GLN A 26 -3.76 -0.48 -15.40
C GLN A 26 -2.24 -0.31 -15.60
N GLU A 27 -1.80 -0.04 -16.83
CA GLU A 27 -0.40 0.23 -17.15
C GLU A 27 0.09 1.50 -16.43
N ILE A 28 -0.70 2.59 -16.48
CA ILE A 28 -0.39 3.83 -15.74
C ILE A 28 -0.28 3.56 -14.24
N LEU A 29 -1.20 2.77 -13.68
CA LEU A 29 -1.16 2.42 -12.25
C LEU A 29 0.12 1.64 -11.91
N LEU A 30 0.46 0.63 -12.70
CA LEU A 30 1.65 -0.18 -12.48
C LEU A 30 2.93 0.68 -12.55
N LEU A 31 3.03 1.56 -13.55
CA LEU A 31 4.15 2.49 -13.69
C LEU A 31 4.27 3.42 -12.47
N ALA A 32 3.16 3.95 -11.96
CA ALA A 32 3.15 4.79 -10.77
C ALA A 32 3.66 4.04 -9.52
N VAL A 33 3.28 2.77 -9.36
CA VAL A 33 3.77 1.91 -8.26
C VAL A 33 5.28 1.65 -8.40
N ILE A 34 5.76 1.38 -9.62
CA ILE A 34 7.19 1.15 -9.91
C ILE A 34 8.02 2.42 -9.64
N GLU A 35 7.58 3.58 -10.12
CA GLU A 35 8.24 4.86 -9.89
C GLU A 35 8.37 5.15 -8.39
N LYS A 36 7.29 4.93 -7.64
CA LYS A 36 7.29 5.09 -6.19
C LYS A 36 8.24 4.13 -5.48
N ALA A 37 8.24 2.85 -5.87
CA ALA A 37 9.16 1.86 -5.32
C ALA A 37 10.63 2.24 -5.58
N THR A 38 10.92 2.80 -6.76
CA THR A 38 12.24 3.31 -7.14
C THR A 38 12.67 4.46 -6.21
N LEU A 39 11.81 5.46 -6.03
CA LEU A 39 12.08 6.57 -5.11
C LEU A 39 12.29 6.10 -3.66
N GLN A 40 11.52 5.11 -3.20
CA GLN A 40 11.68 4.53 -1.86
C GLN A 40 13.02 3.80 -1.71
N ALA A 41 13.49 3.12 -2.76
CA ALA A 41 14.80 2.47 -2.78
C ALA A 41 15.92 3.51 -2.68
N GLU A 42 15.84 4.61 -3.44
CA GLU A 42 16.79 5.74 -3.35
C GLU A 42 16.81 6.36 -1.94
N MET A 43 15.65 6.58 -1.34
CA MET A 43 15.56 7.09 0.03
C MET A 43 16.20 6.13 1.05
N LEU A 44 15.99 4.82 0.90
CA LEU A 44 16.61 3.83 1.77
C LEU A 44 18.13 3.82 1.61
N GLU A 45 18.64 3.96 0.38
CA GLU A 45 20.07 4.08 0.12
C GLU A 45 20.68 5.28 0.85
N ILE A 46 20.06 6.46 0.73
CA ILE A 46 20.52 7.69 1.41
C ILE A 46 20.58 7.49 2.92
N GLN A 47 19.62 6.77 3.50
CA GLN A 47 19.60 6.51 4.93
C GLN A 47 20.65 5.50 5.37
N ILE A 48 20.88 4.44 4.58
CA ILE A 48 21.98 3.50 4.80
C ILE A 48 23.31 4.27 4.82
N GLN A 49 23.52 5.17 3.85
CA GLN A 49 24.73 6.00 3.78
C GLN A 49 24.83 6.95 4.99
N THR A 50 23.72 7.58 5.38
CA THR A 50 23.67 8.48 6.54
C THR A 50 24.03 7.75 7.84
N GLU A 51 23.45 6.56 8.05
CA GLU A 51 23.73 5.73 9.22
C GLU A 51 25.18 5.25 9.22
N LEU A 52 25.71 4.83 8.07
CA LEU A 52 27.11 4.44 7.92
C LEU A 52 28.06 5.58 8.31
N ILE A 53 27.83 6.78 7.79
CA ILE A 53 28.64 7.97 8.10
C ILE A 53 28.54 8.32 9.59
N SER A 54 27.34 8.25 10.16
CA SER A 54 27.12 8.48 11.60
C SER A 54 27.94 7.50 12.45
N MET A 55 27.89 6.21 12.15
CA MET A 55 28.67 5.19 12.87
C MET A 55 30.19 5.43 12.77
N ILE A 56 30.68 5.79 11.57
CA ILE A 56 32.09 6.10 11.36
C ILE A 56 32.52 7.34 12.15
N ASN A 57 31.73 8.41 12.13
CA ASN A 57 32.01 9.63 12.88
C ASN A 57 32.00 9.41 14.40
N ASN A 58 31.25 8.40 14.87
CA ASN A 58 31.24 7.96 16.27
C ASN A 58 32.35 6.94 16.60
N GLY A 59 33.32 6.75 15.71
CA GLY A 59 34.54 5.98 15.98
C GLY A 59 34.51 4.52 15.53
N MET A 60 33.46 4.06 14.83
CA MET A 60 33.47 2.73 14.22
C MET A 60 34.37 2.69 12.99
N THR A 61 35.02 1.55 12.75
CA THR A 61 35.64 1.29 11.44
C THR A 61 34.55 1.13 10.38
N ARG A 62 34.85 1.47 9.12
CA ARG A 62 33.92 1.28 8.01
C ARG A 62 33.39 -0.16 7.92
N GLN A 63 34.27 -1.15 8.06
CA GLN A 63 33.90 -2.57 8.05
C GLN A 63 32.96 -2.93 9.21
N GLY A 64 33.21 -2.38 10.41
CA GLY A 64 32.35 -2.58 11.57
C GLY A 64 30.96 -1.97 11.35
N ALA A 65 30.90 -0.75 10.79
CA ALA A 65 29.66 -0.07 10.47
C ALA A 65 28.85 -0.81 9.38
N GLU A 66 29.50 -1.26 8.30
CA GLU A 66 28.87 -2.09 7.26
C GLU A 66 28.32 -3.40 7.83
N MET A 67 29.05 -4.05 8.74
CA MET A 67 28.56 -5.25 9.42
C MET A 67 27.36 -4.95 10.32
N ALA A 68 27.37 -3.83 11.05
CA ALA A 68 26.24 -3.42 11.89
C ALA A 68 24.97 -3.18 11.05
N ILE A 69 25.08 -2.51 9.89
CA ILE A 69 23.97 -2.33 8.95
C ILE A 69 23.45 -3.67 8.44
N LYS A 70 24.33 -4.59 8.04
CA LYS A 70 23.92 -5.96 7.61
C LYS A 70 23.20 -6.71 8.74
N VAL A 71 23.65 -6.54 9.98
CA VAL A 71 22.98 -7.13 11.16
C VAL A 71 21.61 -6.50 11.38
N ASP A 72 21.47 -5.18 11.25
CA ASP A 72 20.19 -4.47 11.35
C ASP A 72 19.19 -5.01 10.31
N LEU A 73 19.60 -5.07 9.04
CA LEU A 73 18.79 -5.60 7.94
C LEU A 73 18.37 -7.07 8.15
N LYS A 74 19.25 -7.89 8.73
CA LYS A 74 18.99 -9.32 8.95
C LYS A 74 18.17 -9.61 10.22
N LYS A 75 18.35 -8.84 11.28
CA LYS A 75 17.74 -9.09 12.60
C LYS A 75 16.46 -8.31 12.85
N GLY A 76 15.98 -7.53 11.89
CA GLY A 76 14.75 -6.78 12.06
C GLY A 76 14.94 -5.44 12.78
N GLY A 77 16.09 -4.79 12.57
CA GLY A 77 16.37 -3.48 13.13
C GLY A 77 15.61 -2.35 12.41
N LYS A 78 16.12 -1.12 12.55
CA LYS A 78 15.46 0.09 12.07
C LYS A 78 15.35 0.11 10.54
N LEU A 79 16.45 -0.16 9.83
CA LEU A 79 16.49 -0.14 8.36
C LEU A 79 15.65 -1.29 7.79
N HIS A 80 15.69 -2.47 8.43
CA HIS A 80 14.80 -3.58 8.06
C HIS A 80 13.32 -3.20 8.20
N SER A 81 12.94 -2.63 9.36
CA SER A 81 11.57 -2.24 9.64
C SER A 81 11.09 -1.20 8.64
N GLN A 82 11.96 -0.29 8.25
CA GLN A 82 11.66 0.71 7.26
C GLN A 82 11.47 0.13 5.85
N LEU A 83 12.39 -0.72 5.38
CA LEU A 83 12.23 -1.45 4.12
C LEU A 83 10.90 -2.23 4.10
N THR A 84 10.61 -2.95 5.19
CA THR A 84 9.37 -3.71 5.34
C THR A 84 8.14 -2.81 5.29
N ASN A 85 8.20 -1.64 5.90
CA ASN A 85 7.09 -0.67 5.88
C ASN A 85 6.89 -0.09 4.48
N TYR A 86 7.96 0.21 3.74
CA TYR A 86 7.85 0.64 2.34
C TYR A 86 7.18 -0.41 1.47
N ILE A 87 7.60 -1.68 1.57
CA ILE A 87 6.99 -2.79 0.83
C ILE A 87 5.50 -2.93 1.19
N LYS A 88 5.16 -2.95 2.49
CA LYS A 88 3.76 -3.05 2.94
C LYS A 88 2.91 -1.90 2.43
N SER A 89 3.42 -0.68 2.53
CA SER A 89 2.76 0.51 2.02
C SER A 89 2.49 0.41 0.53
N ALA A 90 3.49 0.03 -0.28
CA ALA A 90 3.33 -0.14 -1.72
C ALA A 90 2.27 -1.20 -2.06
N ILE A 91 2.24 -2.33 -1.36
CA ILE A 91 1.24 -3.39 -1.55
C ILE A 91 -0.17 -2.86 -1.24
N VAL A 92 -0.36 -2.23 -0.07
CA VAL A 92 -1.68 -1.73 0.35
C VAL A 92 -2.20 -0.67 -0.63
N GLU A 93 -1.33 0.24 -1.08
CA GLU A 93 -1.69 1.21 -2.10
C GLU A 93 -2.04 0.55 -3.43
N GLY A 94 -1.24 -0.41 -3.90
CA GLY A 94 -1.52 -1.15 -5.14
C GLY A 94 -2.87 -1.85 -5.09
N VAL A 95 -3.19 -2.51 -3.97
CA VAL A 95 -4.49 -3.14 -3.73
C VAL A 95 -5.62 -2.10 -3.74
N ASN A 96 -5.44 -0.98 -3.06
CA ASN A 96 -6.45 0.09 -3.00
C ASN A 96 -6.74 0.70 -4.37
N GLN A 97 -5.70 0.97 -5.17
CA GLN A 97 -5.87 1.53 -6.50
C GLN A 97 -6.49 0.50 -7.46
N SER A 98 -6.08 -0.77 -7.37
CA SER A 98 -6.63 -1.84 -8.20
C SER A 98 -8.11 -2.08 -7.87
N SER A 99 -8.46 -2.11 -6.58
CA SER A 99 -9.86 -2.22 -6.13
C SER A 99 -10.70 -1.06 -6.65
N ARG A 100 -10.15 0.17 -6.63
CA ARG A 100 -10.82 1.35 -7.16
C ARG A 100 -11.05 1.23 -8.67
N LEU A 101 -10.06 0.78 -9.44
CA LEU A 101 -10.23 0.52 -10.89
C LEU A 101 -11.34 -0.51 -11.14
N GLY A 102 -11.34 -1.63 -10.43
CA GLY A 102 -12.39 -2.65 -10.57
C GLY A 102 -13.78 -2.12 -10.22
N GLN A 103 -13.90 -1.27 -9.20
CA GLN A 103 -15.18 -0.62 -8.86
C GLN A 103 -15.68 0.33 -9.95
N TYR A 104 -14.77 1.04 -10.65
CA TYR A 104 -15.13 1.89 -11.79
C TYR A 104 -15.66 1.08 -12.97
N GLU A 105 -15.14 -0.15 -13.17
CA GLU A 105 -15.55 -1.02 -14.27
C GLU A 105 -16.86 -1.75 -13.99
N GLU A 106 -17.07 -2.23 -12.76
CA GLU A 106 -18.20 -3.09 -12.42
C GLU A 106 -19.47 -2.31 -12.04
N TYR A 107 -19.33 -1.11 -11.44
CA TYR A 107 -20.47 -0.40 -10.86
C TYR A 107 -20.89 0.83 -11.65
N ASP A 108 -22.20 1.03 -11.79
CA ASP A 108 -22.79 2.29 -12.27
C ASP A 108 -22.68 3.36 -11.17
N LEU A 109 -21.56 4.06 -11.18
CA LEU A 109 -21.20 5.07 -10.17
C LEU A 109 -22.16 6.26 -10.11
N ASP A 110 -22.89 6.51 -11.20
CA ASP A 110 -23.83 7.62 -11.31
C ASP A 110 -25.19 7.31 -10.70
N ARG A 111 -25.52 6.02 -10.54
CA ARG A 111 -26.83 5.56 -10.05
C ARG A 111 -26.78 4.77 -8.75
N GLY A 112 -25.62 4.25 -8.38
CA GLY A 112 -25.41 3.49 -7.15
C GLY A 112 -25.34 4.37 -5.90
N THR A 113 -25.90 3.85 -4.79
CA THR A 113 -25.55 4.29 -3.45
C THR A 113 -24.48 3.39 -2.88
N PHE A 114 -23.47 3.99 -2.28
CA PHE A 114 -22.33 3.34 -1.68
C PHE A 114 -22.30 3.61 -0.19
N LYS A 115 -21.82 2.64 0.55
CA LYS A 115 -21.55 2.71 1.97
C LYS A 115 -20.05 2.76 2.17
N TRP A 116 -19.61 3.66 3.03
CA TRP A 116 -18.22 3.69 3.47
C TRP A 116 -17.97 2.58 4.49
N VAL A 117 -17.15 1.60 4.11
CA VAL A 117 -16.84 0.44 4.95
C VAL A 117 -15.39 0.55 5.42
N THR A 118 -15.17 0.32 6.71
CA THR A 118 -13.83 0.18 7.29
C THR A 118 -13.50 -1.28 7.50
N VAL A 119 -12.30 -1.69 7.12
CA VAL A 119 -11.82 -3.06 7.30
C VAL A 119 -11.22 -3.21 8.70
N ALA A 120 -11.83 -4.05 9.52
CA ALA A 120 -11.42 -4.30 10.90
C ALA A 120 -10.28 -5.34 10.94
N GLY A 121 -9.28 -5.14 11.81
CA GLY A 121 -8.03 -5.95 11.87
C GLY A 121 -6.76 -5.12 11.64
N HIS A 122 -6.92 -3.86 11.25
CA HIS A 122 -5.87 -2.85 11.19
C HIS A 122 -6.28 -1.59 11.95
N ARG A 123 -5.31 -0.75 12.31
CA ARG A 123 -5.61 0.56 12.91
C ARG A 123 -6.33 1.43 11.88
N ILE A 124 -7.64 1.61 12.07
CA ILE A 124 -8.45 2.55 11.30
C ILE A 124 -8.04 3.97 11.71
N CYS A 125 -7.85 4.86 10.73
CA CYS A 125 -7.53 6.25 11.04
C CYS A 125 -8.79 7.05 11.37
N GLU A 126 -8.64 8.14 12.13
CA GLU A 126 -9.75 8.96 12.59
C GLU A 126 -10.59 9.53 11.43
N ASP A 127 -9.96 9.84 10.29
CA ASP A 127 -10.67 10.31 9.09
C ASP A 127 -11.57 9.24 8.46
N CYS A 128 -11.14 7.98 8.46
CA CYS A 128 -11.89 6.85 7.95
C CYS A 128 -12.97 6.40 8.94
N GLU A 129 -12.68 6.41 10.24
CA GLU A 129 -13.59 6.01 11.29
C GLU A 129 -14.83 6.90 11.35
N LYS A 130 -14.65 8.23 11.25
CA LYS A 130 -15.76 9.20 11.22
C LYS A 130 -16.75 9.01 10.07
N ARG A 131 -16.36 8.27 9.04
CA ARG A 131 -17.18 7.98 7.86
C ARG A 131 -17.72 6.56 7.86
N ALA A 132 -17.32 5.71 8.80
CA ALA A 132 -17.79 4.33 8.84
C ALA A 132 -19.32 4.26 8.84
N GLY A 133 -19.89 3.60 7.83
CA GLY A 133 -21.33 3.46 7.62
C GLY A 133 -22.03 4.65 6.95
N ASP A 134 -21.31 5.72 6.58
CA ASP A 134 -21.82 6.84 5.79
C ASP A 134 -22.30 6.33 4.42
N ILE A 135 -23.46 6.79 3.97
CA ILE A 135 -24.10 6.32 2.73
C ILE A 135 -24.34 7.51 1.82
N GLY A 136 -23.88 7.41 0.58
CA GLY A 136 -24.14 8.42 -0.44
C GLY A 136 -23.81 7.92 -1.84
N THR A 137 -23.96 8.80 -2.83
CA THR A 137 -23.51 8.50 -4.19
C THR A 137 -21.98 8.49 -4.27
N PHE A 138 -21.43 7.94 -5.34
CA PHE A 138 -19.99 8.01 -5.58
C PHE A 138 -19.51 9.47 -5.60
N GLU A 139 -20.22 10.33 -6.31
CA GLU A 139 -19.93 11.77 -6.38
C GLU A 139 -20.01 12.45 -5.02
N TYR A 140 -20.97 12.08 -4.17
CA TYR A 140 -21.03 12.58 -2.80
C TYR A 140 -19.73 12.27 -2.04
N HIS A 141 -19.24 11.03 -2.11
CA HIS A 141 -18.00 10.64 -1.44
C HIS A 141 -16.75 11.26 -2.07
N ALA A 142 -16.74 11.46 -3.39
CA ALA A 142 -15.62 12.05 -4.12
C ALA A 142 -15.51 13.58 -3.92
N SER A 143 -16.65 14.28 -3.93
CA SER A 143 -16.73 15.75 -3.91
C SER A 143 -16.82 16.36 -2.51
N THR A 144 -16.98 15.54 -1.46
CA THR A 144 -17.04 16.06 -0.09
C THR A 144 -15.75 16.84 0.23
N PRO A 145 -15.83 18.14 0.56
CA PRO A 145 -14.65 19.00 0.71
C PRO A 145 -13.68 18.45 1.76
N GLY A 146 -12.45 18.18 1.31
CA GLY A 146 -11.37 17.67 2.14
C GLY A 146 -11.42 16.18 2.46
N LYS A 147 -12.32 15.40 1.84
CA LYS A 147 -12.58 14.01 2.20
C LYS A 147 -12.68 13.06 1.00
N GLY A 148 -11.85 13.14 -0.03
CA GLY A 148 -12.01 12.34 -1.26
C GLY A 148 -12.21 10.81 -1.12
N LEU A 149 -12.03 10.08 -2.22
CA LEU A 149 -12.26 8.63 -2.23
C LEU A 149 -11.27 7.87 -1.32
N PRO A 150 -11.60 6.64 -0.91
CA PRO A 150 -10.62 5.75 -0.31
C PRO A 150 -9.34 5.67 -1.16
N GLY A 151 -8.19 5.72 -0.52
CA GLY A 151 -6.88 5.59 -1.17
C GLY A 151 -6.43 6.82 -1.94
N ALA A 152 -7.23 7.89 -2.01
CA ALA A 152 -6.91 9.08 -2.80
C ALA A 152 -5.89 10.04 -2.14
N GLY A 153 -5.33 9.69 -0.97
CA GLY A 153 -4.23 10.46 -0.38
C GLY A 153 -4.62 11.67 0.48
N TRP A 154 -5.91 11.99 0.61
CA TRP A 154 -6.38 13.15 1.38
C TRP A 154 -6.30 12.95 2.90
N SER A 155 -6.58 11.74 3.39
CA SER A 155 -6.65 11.40 4.81
C SER A 155 -5.26 11.31 5.46
N ILE A 156 -5.21 11.14 6.78
CA ILE A 156 -3.97 10.88 7.52
C ILE A 156 -3.32 9.54 7.16
N CYS A 157 -4.12 8.54 6.72
CA CYS A 157 -3.60 7.26 6.22
C CYS A 157 -3.19 7.31 4.74
N LYS A 158 -3.42 8.43 4.06
CA LYS A 158 -2.99 8.70 2.68
C LYS A 158 -3.47 7.60 1.72
N GLN A 159 -2.59 7.04 0.90
CA GLN A 159 -2.93 5.97 -0.05
C GLN A 159 -3.05 4.59 0.62
N TYR A 160 -2.72 4.47 1.90
CA TYR A 160 -2.65 3.21 2.65
C TYR A 160 -3.86 3.01 3.58
N CYS A 161 -5.00 3.59 3.23
CA CYS A 161 -6.20 3.46 4.02
C CYS A 161 -6.78 2.04 3.92
N TYR A 162 -7.42 1.58 4.99
CA TYR A 162 -8.16 0.31 5.03
C TYR A 162 -9.67 0.55 4.99
N CYS A 163 -10.10 1.44 4.10
CA CYS A 163 -11.52 1.71 3.88
C CYS A 163 -11.85 1.50 2.40
N VAL A 164 -13.09 1.13 2.13
CA VAL A 164 -13.60 0.90 0.77
C VAL A 164 -14.99 1.51 0.65
N LEU A 165 -15.41 1.79 -0.58
CA LEU A 165 -16.80 2.06 -0.90
C LEU A 165 -17.43 0.76 -1.36
N ASP A 166 -18.55 0.41 -0.75
CA ASP A 166 -19.27 -0.81 -1.06
C ASP A 166 -20.71 -0.47 -1.49
N PRO A 167 -21.25 -1.06 -2.57
CA PRO A 167 -22.64 -0.85 -2.93
C PRO A 167 -23.59 -1.20 -1.77
N THR A 168 -24.57 -0.34 -1.52
CA THR A 168 -25.53 -0.60 -0.45
C THR A 168 -26.37 -1.85 -0.76
N GLY A 169 -26.26 -2.88 0.08
CA GLY A 169 -27.06 -4.10 -0.04
C GLY A 169 -26.25 -5.39 0.12
N ASP A 170 -24.93 -5.34 -0.04
CA ASP A 170 -24.11 -6.55 -0.18
C ASP A 170 -23.18 -6.86 1.02
N ILE A 171 -22.71 -5.88 1.81
CA ILE A 171 -21.80 -6.13 2.96
C ILE A 171 -22.18 -5.36 4.27
N SER A 172 -21.82 -5.95 5.42
CA SER A 172 -21.92 -5.34 6.75
C SER A 172 -20.98 -4.15 6.93
N THR A 173 -21.32 -3.21 7.83
CA THR A 173 -20.55 -1.95 8.06
C THR A 173 -19.07 -2.14 8.41
N ASN A 174 -18.72 -3.29 8.97
CA ASN A 174 -17.35 -3.71 9.23
C ASN A 174 -17.18 -5.11 8.66
N VAL A 175 -16.07 -5.33 7.95
CA VAL A 175 -15.62 -6.65 7.53
C VAL A 175 -14.40 -7.00 8.36
N ASN A 176 -14.45 -8.11 9.08
CA ASN A 176 -13.30 -8.64 9.80
C ASN A 176 -12.34 -9.27 8.80
N VAL A 177 -11.04 -8.98 8.93
CA VAL A 177 -10.00 -9.73 8.20
C VAL A 177 -10.12 -11.22 8.54
N PRO A 178 -10.14 -12.14 7.56
CA PRO A 178 -10.18 -13.57 7.83
C PRO A 178 -8.98 -13.99 8.69
N THR A 179 -9.25 -14.46 9.90
CA THR A 179 -8.23 -14.90 10.86
C THR A 179 -7.47 -16.16 10.41
N GLU A 180 -8.01 -16.89 9.43
CA GLU A 180 -7.42 -18.09 8.85
C GLU A 180 -6.42 -17.80 7.71
N SER A 181 -6.29 -16.54 7.27
CA SER A 181 -5.39 -16.14 6.15
C SER A 181 -3.90 -16.17 6.48
N GLY A 182 -3.51 -16.51 7.72
CA GLY A 182 -2.11 -16.48 8.17
C GLY A 182 -1.53 -15.08 8.37
N ILE A 183 -2.30 -14.02 8.07
CA ILE A 183 -1.93 -12.62 8.30
C ILE A 183 -2.20 -12.32 9.78
N ARG A 184 -1.17 -12.49 10.62
CA ARG A 184 -1.26 -12.18 12.06
C ARG A 184 -1.67 -10.72 12.27
N GLU A 185 -2.79 -10.52 12.96
CA GLU A 185 -3.10 -9.25 13.64
C GLU A 185 -1.89 -8.84 14.47
N ARG A 186 -1.21 -7.76 14.08
CA ARG A 186 -0.27 -7.07 14.97
C ARG A 186 -0.90 -5.77 15.41
N GLY A 187 -1.37 -5.78 16.64
CA GLY A 187 -1.32 -4.64 17.54
C GLY A 187 -2.60 -3.84 17.66
N ALA A 188 -3.30 -4.09 18.77
CA ALA A 188 -3.87 -3.02 19.60
C ALA A 188 -2.78 -2.02 20.01
#